data_AF-A0A1J5BH65-F1
#
_entry.id   AF-A0A1J5BH65-F1
#
_cell.length_a   1.000
_cell.length_b   1.000
_cell.length_c   1.000
_cell.angle_alpha   90.00
_cell.angle_beta   90.00
_cell.angle_gamma   90.00
#
_symmetry.space_group_name_H-M   'P 1'
#
loop_
_entity.id
_entity.type
_entity.pdbx_description
1 polymer ?
#
loop_
_entity_poly.entity_id
_entity_poly.type
_entity_poly.pdbx_seq_one_letter_code
_entity_poly.pdbx_strand_id
1 'polypeptide(L)'
;MIQASASAALGAVAAALLAGCAGETASVAIDGSARALTVSVRRNLPWEREYEVEAVMSALPACQRRSRLEPVPGGEFRLELHRAPDGVYPEPILILRQAARYYAIGLEGCEIQRFAKAPAQLGRPLGAFEFGTGRGRFVPAPAAPAPAGR
;
A
#
# COMPACT_ATOMS: atom_id res chain seq x y z
N MET A 1 -19.69 35.01 35.44
CA MET A 1 -19.15 34.92 34.06
C MET A 1 -18.10 33.80 33.88
N ILE A 2 -17.81 32.95 34.86
CA ILE A 2 -16.74 31.92 34.76
C ILE A 2 -17.27 30.57 34.22
N GLN A 3 -18.58 30.33 34.30
CA GLN A 3 -19.19 29.02 34.01
C GLN A 3 -19.40 28.73 32.51
N ALA A 4 -19.55 29.78 31.68
CA ALA A 4 -19.73 29.63 30.23
C ALA A 4 -18.44 29.17 29.52
N SER A 5 -17.28 29.52 30.07
CA SER A 5 -15.96 29.21 29.50
C SER A 5 -15.60 27.73 29.64
N ALA A 6 -16.07 27.07 30.71
CA ALA A 6 -15.78 25.67 30.99
C ALA A 6 -16.48 24.72 30.01
N SER A 7 -17.74 25.00 29.65
CA SER A 7 -18.50 24.18 28.69
C SER A 7 -17.96 24.28 27.26
N ALA A 8 -17.46 25.45 26.85
CA ALA A 8 -16.85 25.63 25.55
C ALA A 8 -15.51 24.88 25.41
N ALA A 9 -14.70 24.86 26.48
CA ALA A 9 -13.44 24.15 26.50
C ALA A 9 -13.62 22.62 26.42
N LEU A 10 -14.59 22.06 27.16
CA LEU A 10 -14.90 20.63 27.08
C LEU A 10 -15.42 20.22 25.69
N GLY A 11 -16.25 21.05 25.07
CA GLY A 11 -16.76 20.79 23.71
C GLY A 11 -15.65 20.75 22.66
N ALA A 12 -14.68 21.67 22.73
CA ALA A 12 -13.55 21.72 21.80
C ALA A 12 -12.60 20.52 21.98
N VAL A 13 -12.33 20.12 23.22
CA VAL A 13 -11.49 18.94 23.51
C VAL A 13 -12.18 17.65 23.06
N ALA A 14 -13.48 17.51 23.31
CA ALA A 14 -14.25 16.36 22.81
C ALA A 14 -14.23 16.29 21.28
N ALA A 15 -14.41 17.41 20.59
CA ALA A 15 -14.34 17.47 19.13
C ALA A 15 -12.94 17.12 18.57
N ALA A 16 -11.87 17.52 19.27
CA ALA A 16 -10.50 17.15 18.90
C ALA A 16 -10.22 15.65 19.10
N LEU A 17 -10.83 15.02 20.11
CA LEU A 17 -10.75 13.57 20.35
C LEU A 17 -11.57 12.75 19.33
N LEU A 18 -12.55 13.38 18.68
CA LEU A 18 -13.37 12.79 17.61
C LEU A 18 -12.71 12.92 16.22
N ALA A 19 -11.53 13.53 16.10
CA ALA A 19 -10.74 13.49 14.88
C ALA A 19 -10.27 12.04 14.63
N GLY A 20 -11.11 11.26 13.93
CA GLY A 20 -10.88 9.84 13.68
C GLY A 20 -9.55 9.54 12.99
N CYS A 21 -9.09 8.30 13.11
CA CYS A 21 -7.89 7.82 12.42
C CYS A 21 -8.01 8.09 10.92
N ALA A 22 -7.10 8.91 10.39
CA ALA A 22 -7.00 9.12 8.96
C ALA A 22 -6.31 7.89 8.36
N GLY A 23 -6.99 7.23 7.43
CA GLY A 23 -6.46 6.09 6.72
C GLY A 23 -6.96 6.02 5.30
N GLU A 24 -6.09 5.62 4.39
CA GLU A 24 -6.40 5.42 2.98
C GLU A 24 -6.16 3.94 2.64
N THR A 25 -6.90 3.41 1.68
CA THR A 25 -6.74 2.01 1.25
C THR A 25 -6.94 1.92 -0.25
N ALA A 26 -6.13 1.10 -0.90
CA ALA A 26 -6.17 0.86 -2.33
C ALA A 26 -5.93 -0.62 -2.60
N SER A 27 -6.64 -1.19 -3.57
CA SER A 27 -6.59 -2.61 -3.90
C SER A 27 -6.48 -2.81 -5.40
N VAL A 28 -5.80 -3.88 -5.79
CA VAL A 28 -5.72 -4.35 -7.18
C VAL A 28 -5.92 -5.85 -7.23
N ALA A 29 -6.65 -6.32 -8.23
CA ALA A 29 -6.78 -7.73 -8.54
C ALA A 29 -5.65 -8.15 -9.50
N ILE A 30 -5.04 -9.30 -9.24
CA ILE A 30 -3.88 -9.83 -9.94
C ILE A 30 -4.28 -11.15 -10.60
N ASP A 31 -3.92 -11.32 -11.87
CA ASP A 31 -4.30 -12.50 -12.66
C ASP A 31 -5.82 -12.74 -12.67
N GLY A 32 -6.59 -11.68 -12.98
CA GLY A 32 -8.04 -11.69 -12.85
C GLY A 32 -8.46 -11.41 -11.40
N SER A 33 -9.42 -12.17 -10.87
CA SER A 33 -9.96 -12.02 -9.51
C SER A 33 -9.48 -13.09 -8.52
N ALA A 34 -8.59 -13.99 -8.95
CA ALA A 34 -8.10 -15.09 -8.12
C ALA A 34 -7.17 -14.60 -6.99
N ARG A 35 -6.43 -13.51 -7.26
CA ARG A 35 -5.50 -12.91 -6.31
C ARG A 35 -5.77 -11.41 -6.19
N ALA A 36 -5.51 -10.85 -5.03
CA ALA A 36 -5.60 -9.42 -4.80
C ALA A 36 -4.51 -8.94 -3.84
N LEU A 37 -3.98 -7.75 -4.12
CA LEU A 37 -3.08 -7.03 -3.25
C LEU A 37 -3.79 -5.76 -2.79
N THR A 38 -3.95 -5.62 -1.48
CA THR A 38 -4.50 -4.44 -0.84
C THR A 38 -3.41 -3.76 -0.03
N VAL A 39 -3.27 -2.45 -0.19
CA VAL A 39 -2.39 -1.64 0.64
C VAL A 39 -3.25 -0.65 1.42
N SER A 40 -3.06 -0.61 2.72
CA SER A 40 -3.67 0.40 3.59
C SER A 40 -2.60 1.20 4.29
N VAL A 41 -2.83 2.50 4.40
CA VAL A 41 -1.94 3.44 5.04
C VAL A 41 -2.73 4.14 6.13
N ARG A 42 -2.19 4.23 7.34
CA ARG A 42 -2.93 4.71 8.51
C ARG A 42 -2.02 5.56 9.39
N ARG A 43 -2.61 6.56 10.03
CA ARG A 43 -2.01 7.24 11.18
C ARG A 43 -2.97 7.16 12.35
N ASN A 44 -2.46 6.85 13.53
CA ASN A 44 -3.27 6.71 14.72
C ASN A 44 -3.66 8.07 15.28
N LEU A 45 -2.80 9.07 15.10
CA LEU A 45 -2.99 10.41 15.65
C LEU A 45 -2.82 11.48 14.58
N PRO A 46 -3.56 12.59 14.64
CA PRO A 46 -3.53 13.60 13.60
C PRO A 46 -2.19 14.38 13.53
N TRP A 47 -1.36 14.30 14.56
CA TRP A 47 -0.03 14.92 14.64
C TRP A 47 1.12 13.98 14.29
N GLU A 48 0.85 12.71 13.98
CA GLU A 48 1.88 11.80 13.47
C GLU A 48 2.41 12.28 12.11
N ARG A 49 3.73 12.24 11.97
CA ARG A 49 4.44 12.66 10.75
C ARG A 49 4.69 11.53 9.77
N GLU A 50 4.34 10.31 10.14
CA GLU A 50 4.54 9.10 9.34
C GLU A 50 3.23 8.33 9.23
N TYR A 51 3.06 7.64 8.11
CA TYR A 51 1.98 6.67 7.93
C TYR A 51 2.52 5.26 8.16
N GLU A 52 1.82 4.49 8.97
CA GLU A 52 1.97 3.04 9.00
C GLU A 52 1.46 2.47 7.69
N VAL A 53 2.24 1.60 7.05
CA VAL A 53 1.88 0.97 5.79
C VAL A 53 1.69 -0.53 6.01
N GLU A 54 0.50 -1.03 5.69
CA GLU A 54 0.17 -2.45 5.74
C GLU A 54 -0.22 -2.93 4.35
N ALA A 55 0.38 -4.04 3.93
CA ALA A 55 0.04 -4.72 2.69
C ALA A 55 -0.60 -6.08 3.01
N VAL A 56 -1.71 -6.38 2.35
CA VAL A 56 -2.45 -7.63 2.47
C VAL A 56 -2.45 -8.30 1.11
N MET A 57 -1.74 -9.42 1.00
CA MET A 57 -1.82 -10.29 -0.15
C MET A 57 -2.87 -11.37 0.11
N SER A 58 -3.74 -11.61 -0.87
CA SER A 58 -4.78 -12.64 -0.79
C SER A 58 -4.86 -13.43 -2.09
N ALA A 59 -4.98 -14.75 -1.96
CA ALA A 59 -5.24 -15.71 -3.01
C ALA A 59 -6.24 -16.74 -2.45
N LEU A 60 -7.52 -16.37 -2.36
CA LEU A 60 -8.51 -17.19 -1.67
C LEU A 60 -8.85 -18.45 -2.50
N PRO A 61 -9.09 -19.62 -1.85
CA PRO A 61 -9.01 -19.88 -0.41
C PRO A 61 -7.60 -20.26 0.09
N ALA A 62 -6.59 -20.28 -0.79
CA ALA A 62 -5.25 -20.79 -0.49
C ALA A 62 -4.53 -19.98 0.59
N CYS A 63 -4.52 -18.64 0.50
CA CYS A 63 -3.89 -17.79 1.51
C CYS A 63 -4.49 -16.38 1.60
N GLN A 64 -4.36 -15.79 2.78
CA GLN A 64 -4.52 -14.36 3.01
C GLN A 64 -3.58 -13.95 4.14
N ARG A 65 -2.68 -13.01 3.89
CA ARG A 65 -1.70 -12.59 4.89
C ARG A 65 -1.48 -11.09 4.87
N ARG A 66 -1.45 -10.53 6.07
CA ARG A 66 -1.11 -9.13 6.32
C ARG A 66 0.36 -9.02 6.70
N SER A 67 1.05 -8.09 6.08
CA SER A 67 2.44 -7.75 6.38
C SER A 67 2.58 -6.26 6.59
N ARG A 68 3.32 -5.88 7.63
CA ARG A 68 3.69 -4.48 7.89
C ARG A 68 4.90 -4.15 7.03
N LEU A 69 4.77 -3.08 6.24
CA LEU A 69 5.89 -2.50 5.52
C LEU A 69 6.48 -1.37 6.37
N GLU A 70 7.65 -0.90 5.97
CA GLU A 70 8.23 0.22 6.67
C GLU A 70 7.37 1.48 6.54
N PRO A 71 7.33 2.32 7.59
CA PRO A 71 6.63 3.59 7.55
C PRO A 71 7.13 4.51 6.44
N VAL A 72 6.23 5.39 6.00
CA VAL A 72 6.51 6.44 5.02
C VAL A 72 6.25 7.82 5.64
N PRO A 73 6.99 8.85 5.22
CA PRO A 73 6.70 10.21 5.66
C PRO A 73 5.29 10.62 5.23
N GLY A 74 4.70 11.54 6.00
CA GLY A 74 3.42 12.15 5.68
C GLY A 74 3.46 12.94 4.37
N GLY A 75 2.31 13.06 3.73
CA GLY A 75 2.13 13.70 2.42
C GLY A 75 1.78 12.69 1.34
N GLU A 76 1.89 13.12 0.08
CA GLU A 76 1.64 12.27 -1.08
C GLU A 76 2.82 11.33 -1.33
N PHE A 77 2.52 10.05 -1.54
CA PHE A 77 3.53 9.05 -1.88
C PHE A 77 2.97 7.95 -2.77
N ARG A 78 3.88 7.20 -3.38
CA ARG A 78 3.57 6.17 -4.36
C ARG A 78 4.31 4.87 -4.07
N LEU A 79 3.64 3.74 -4.26
CA LEU A 79 4.22 2.41 -4.24
C LEU A 79 4.08 1.78 -5.62
N GLU A 80 5.18 1.46 -6.27
CA GLU A 80 5.15 0.86 -7.61
C GLU A 80 5.06 -0.66 -7.50
N LEU A 81 4.15 -1.26 -8.27
CA LEU A 81 3.97 -2.70 -8.32
C LEU A 81 4.45 -3.23 -9.67
N HIS A 82 5.33 -4.22 -9.62
CA HIS A 82 5.90 -4.88 -10.78
C HIS A 82 5.69 -6.39 -10.71
N ARG A 83 5.56 -7.04 -11.86
CA ARG A 83 5.67 -8.49 -11.98
C ARG A 83 7.13 -8.83 -12.27
N ALA A 84 7.73 -9.64 -11.41
CA ALA A 84 9.09 -10.09 -11.62
C ALA A 84 9.23 -10.85 -12.96
N PRO A 85 10.41 -10.81 -13.61
CA PRO A 85 10.63 -11.57 -14.83
C PRO A 85 10.56 -13.08 -14.58
N ASP A 86 10.03 -13.82 -15.56
CA ASP A 86 9.96 -15.27 -15.50
C ASP A 86 11.37 -15.89 -15.47
N GLY A 87 11.54 -16.97 -14.71
CA GLY A 87 12.81 -17.70 -14.60
C GLY A 87 13.90 -17.03 -13.74
N VAL A 88 13.64 -15.84 -13.18
CA VAL A 88 14.57 -15.18 -12.24
C VAL A 88 14.41 -15.68 -10.80
N TYR A 89 13.18 -16.00 -10.41
CA TYR A 89 12.85 -16.49 -9.08
C TYR A 89 12.29 -17.91 -9.17
N PRO A 90 12.45 -18.75 -8.13
CA PRO A 90 11.91 -20.12 -8.11
C PRO A 90 10.38 -20.17 -8.25
N GLU A 91 9.70 -19.12 -7.81
CA GLU A 91 8.25 -18.98 -7.83
C GLU A 91 7.85 -17.62 -8.42
N PRO A 92 6.64 -17.49 -8.99
CA PRO A 92 6.15 -16.22 -9.47
C PRO A 92 5.91 -15.26 -8.29
N ILE A 93 6.66 -14.15 -8.30
CA ILE A 93 6.55 -13.09 -7.29
C ILE A 93 6.18 -11.76 -7.92
N LEU A 94 5.59 -10.88 -7.11
CA LEU A 94 5.51 -9.45 -7.41
C LEU A 94 6.62 -8.72 -6.66
N ILE A 95 7.04 -7.60 -7.22
CA ILE A 95 7.98 -6.68 -6.59
C ILE A 95 7.24 -5.39 -6.30
N LEU A 96 7.07 -5.09 -5.01
CA LEU A 96 6.55 -3.81 -4.54
C LEU A 96 7.71 -2.89 -4.19
N ARG A 97 7.78 -1.74 -4.83
CA ARG A 97 8.80 -0.72 -4.57
C ARG A 97 8.21 0.42 -3.76
N GLN A 98 8.87 0.73 -2.64
CA GLN A 98 8.59 1.86 -1.78
C GLN A 98 9.84 2.74 -1.74
N ALA A 99 9.88 3.76 -2.59
CA ALA A 99 11.07 4.60 -2.80
C ALA A 99 12.34 3.76 -3.12
N ALA A 100 13.28 3.66 -2.16
CA ALA A 100 14.51 2.88 -2.28
C ALA A 100 14.42 1.46 -1.68
N ARG A 101 13.27 1.09 -1.11
CA ARG A 101 12.99 -0.23 -0.52
C ARG A 101 12.20 -1.08 -1.51
N TYR A 102 12.47 -2.37 -1.49
CA TYR A 102 11.84 -3.35 -2.39
C TYR A 102 11.34 -4.52 -1.56
N TYR A 103 10.15 -5.03 -1.89
CA TYR A 103 9.55 -6.18 -1.24
C TYR A 103 9.16 -7.23 -2.28
N ALA A 104 9.56 -8.48 -2.05
CA ALA A 104 9.07 -9.65 -2.75
C ALA A 104 7.72 -10.05 -2.16
N ILE A 105 6.70 -10.21 -3.01
CA ILE A 105 5.37 -10.68 -2.63
C ILE A 105 5.16 -12.04 -3.30
N GLY A 106 5.15 -13.10 -2.51
CA GLY A 106 4.86 -14.45 -2.98
C GLY A 106 3.37 -14.61 -3.31
N LEU A 107 3.07 -15.14 -4.50
CA LEU A 107 1.68 -15.34 -4.94
C LEU A 107 1.02 -16.59 -4.36
N GLU A 108 1.81 -17.59 -3.95
CA GLU A 108 1.34 -18.86 -3.40
C GLU A 108 1.29 -18.84 -1.86
N GLY A 109 2.33 -18.31 -1.22
CA GLY A 109 2.41 -18.21 0.25
C GLY A 109 1.80 -16.93 0.84
N CYS A 110 1.42 -15.95 0.01
CA CYS A 110 1.03 -14.59 0.43
C CYS A 110 2.07 -13.88 1.32
N GLU A 111 3.31 -14.36 1.36
CA GLU A 111 4.39 -13.78 2.16
C GLU A 111 4.94 -12.52 1.51
N ILE A 112 5.26 -11.52 2.33
CA ILE A 112 5.93 -10.31 1.87
C ILE A 112 7.26 -10.20 2.59
N GLN A 113 8.36 -10.16 1.83
CA GLN A 113 9.72 -10.13 2.35
C GLN A 113 10.48 -8.95 1.77
N ARG A 114 11.18 -8.19 2.61
CA ARG A 114 12.03 -7.09 2.15
C ARG A 114 13.31 -7.64 1.52
N PHE A 115 13.64 -7.13 0.34
CA PHE A 115 14.95 -7.40 -0.27
C PHE A 115 16.06 -6.69 0.50
N ALA A 116 17.17 -7.39 0.72
CA ALA A 116 18.37 -6.80 1.35
C ALA A 116 19.04 -5.73 0.46
N LYS A 117 18.95 -5.89 -0.86
CA LYS A 117 19.45 -4.97 -1.89
C LYS A 117 18.42 -4.83 -3.00
N ALA A 118 18.49 -3.75 -3.76
CA ALA A 118 17.62 -3.59 -4.93
C ALA A 118 17.75 -4.80 -5.88
N PRO A 119 16.64 -5.39 -6.34
CA PRO A 119 16.68 -6.47 -7.31
C PRO A 119 17.26 -5.95 -8.63
N ALA A 120 18.04 -6.79 -9.32
CA ALA A 120 18.67 -6.40 -10.59
C ALA A 120 17.64 -6.09 -11.69
N GLN A 121 16.47 -6.74 -11.63
CA GLN A 121 15.39 -6.58 -12.61
C GLN A 121 14.05 -6.50 -11.86
N LEU A 122 13.28 -5.44 -12.12
CA LEU A 122 11.92 -5.29 -11.58
C LEU A 122 10.89 -6.04 -12.42
N GLY A 123 11.19 -6.27 -13.70
CA GLY A 123 10.27 -6.89 -14.65
C GLY A 123 9.22 -5.93 -15.18
N ARG A 124 8.00 -6.44 -15.39
CA ARG A 124 6.92 -5.71 -16.06
C ARG A 124 6.15 -4.84 -15.05
N PRO A 125 6.01 -3.51 -15.28
CA PRO A 125 5.20 -2.68 -14.40
C PRO A 125 3.72 -3.08 -14.51
N LEU A 126 3.06 -3.24 -13.36
CA LEU A 126 1.61 -3.47 -13.27
C LEU A 126 0.85 -2.19 -12.97
N GLY A 127 1.47 -1.28 -12.22
CA GLY A 127 0.89 0.01 -11.87
C GLY A 127 1.48 0.53 -10.58
N ALA A 128 0.76 1.44 -9.94
CA ALA A 128 1.21 2.05 -8.71
C ALA A 128 0.05 2.40 -7.77
N PHE A 129 0.24 2.18 -6.48
CA PHE A 129 -0.62 2.69 -5.44
C PHE A 129 -0.25 4.14 -5.14
N GLU A 130 -1.21 5.05 -5.12
CA GLU A 130 -1.06 6.45 -4.78
C GLU A 130 -1.87 6.77 -3.54
N PHE A 131 -1.25 7.47 -2.60
CA PHE A 131 -1.81 7.83 -1.30
C PHE A 131 -1.47 9.29 -0.96
N GLY A 132 -2.18 9.84 0.03
CA GLY A 132 -1.95 11.19 0.56
C GLY A 132 -2.86 12.26 -0.03
N THR A 133 -3.80 11.87 -0.90
CA THR A 133 -4.83 12.75 -1.47
C THR A 133 -6.19 12.61 -0.78
N GLY A 134 -6.25 11.88 0.34
CA GLY A 134 -7.47 11.59 1.09
C GLY A 134 -8.21 10.34 0.63
N ARG A 135 -7.83 9.73 -0.50
CA ARG A 135 -8.31 8.42 -0.94
C ARG A 135 -7.21 7.68 -1.70
N GLY A 136 -6.86 6.51 -1.18
CA GLY A 136 -5.93 5.61 -1.84
C GLY A 136 -6.48 5.12 -3.17
N ARG A 137 -5.64 5.08 -4.21
CA ARG A 137 -6.01 4.54 -5.51
C ARG A 137 -4.88 3.72 -6.13
N PHE A 138 -5.25 2.73 -6.93
CA PHE A 138 -4.30 2.02 -7.78
C PHE A 138 -4.42 2.57 -9.21
N VAL A 139 -3.30 3.01 -9.77
CA VAL A 139 -3.18 3.51 -11.14
C VAL A 139 -2.47 2.44 -11.97
N PRO A 140 -3.17 1.75 -12.89
CA PRO A 140 -2.56 0.74 -13.75
C PRO A 140 -1.43 1.33 -14.60
N ALA A 141 -0.39 0.53 -14.84
CA ALA A 141 0.63 0.89 -15.80
C ALA A 141 0.01 0.92 -17.21
N PRO A 142 0.47 1.82 -18.11
CA PRO A 142 0.05 1.78 -19.51
C PRO A 142 0.30 0.38 -20.07
N ALA A 143 -0.71 -0.20 -20.72
CA ALA A 143 -0.52 -1.45 -21.43
C ALA A 143 0.60 -1.25 -22.45
N ALA A 144 1.61 -2.14 -22.45
CA ALA A 144 2.59 -2.15 -23.53
C ALA A 144 1.81 -2.23 -24.85
N PRO A 145 2.14 -1.39 -25.86
CA PRO A 145 1.46 -1.46 -27.15
C PRO A 145 1.55 -2.89 -27.66
N ALA A 146 0.40 -3.45 -28.06
CA ALA A 146 0.34 -4.81 -28.59
C ALA A 146 1.40 -4.98 -29.68
N PRO A 147 2.15 -6.10 -29.70
CA PRO A 147 3.10 -6.33 -30.79
C PRO A 147 2.32 -6.28 -32.10
N ALA A 148 2.67 -5.32 -32.96
CA ALA A 148 2.16 -5.28 -34.32
C ALA A 148 2.52 -6.63 -34.96
N GLY A 149 1.48 -7.39 -35.32
CA GLY A 149 1.59 -8.76 -35.80
C GLY A 149 2.60 -8.91 -36.93
N ARG A 150 3.22 -10.09 -36.98
CA ARG A 150 3.88 -10.60 -38.18
C ARG A 150 3.02 -11.69 -38.78
#